data_AF-K9TBU4-F1
#
_entry.id   AF-K9TBU4-F1
#
_cell.length_a   1.000
_cell.length_b   1.000
_cell.length_c   1.000
_cell.angle_alpha   90.00
_cell.angle_beta   90.00
_cell.angle_gamma   90.00
#
_symmetry.space_group_name_H-M   'P 1'
#
loop_
_entity.id
_entity.type
_entity.pdbx_description
1 polymer ?
#
loop_
_entity_poly.entity_id
_entity_poly.type
_entity_poly.pdbx_seq_one_letter_code
_entity_poly.pdbx_strand_id
1 'polypeptide(L)'
;MTSNITETQTVHVMLLIAGGHQCELSMPADAPLLQDMLEAIALRSHPERSQPNKLFQIPMEDGGPTLYFPSRSIVAIATDPPVSLPDFSPEPEPIQPLQTATTPIIIESKSLKIQNFLSEEENQRILNYVIDNRGAFEDSQIGIDDPNYRRSKIFYYFHEFGDLIKERIKQILPQITEHLAIPTFEVSEIEAQITAHNDGHYYKAHNDNGDGVTATRTISYIYYFHREPKPFIGGELRMYDTLKLSDTLYSMAESYTDIPPTNNSIVFFASGCCHEVRPVNCPSKNFLDSRFTLNGWIRRTE
;
A
#
# COMPACT_ATOMS: atom_id res chain seq x y z
N MET A 1 -16.83 37.81 1.70
CA MET A 1 -18.19 37.70 2.26
C MET A 1 -18.28 36.35 2.92
N THR A 2 -18.16 36.32 4.25
CA THR A 2 -18.32 35.13 5.07
C THR A 2 -19.80 34.76 5.08
N SER A 3 -20.18 33.77 4.28
CA SER A 3 -21.49 33.16 4.36
C SER A 3 -21.54 32.32 5.63
N ASN A 4 -22.25 32.80 6.65
CA ASN A 4 -22.62 31.99 7.80
C ASN A 4 -23.44 30.81 7.29
N ILE A 5 -22.86 29.61 7.40
CA ILE A 5 -23.53 28.35 7.07
C ILE A 5 -24.68 28.19 8.07
N THR A 6 -25.89 27.98 7.54
CA THR A 6 -27.11 27.77 8.32
C THR A 6 -27.26 26.28 8.66
N GLU A 7 -27.88 25.98 9.80
CA GLU A 7 -28.01 24.66 10.48
C GLU A 7 -28.61 23.50 9.63
N THR A 8 -28.90 23.69 8.35
CA THR A 8 -29.52 22.68 7.47
C THR A 8 -28.75 22.42 6.18
N GLN A 9 -27.53 22.94 6.03
CA GLN A 9 -26.75 22.75 4.81
C GLN A 9 -26.03 21.39 4.83
N THR A 10 -26.23 20.60 3.78
CA THR A 10 -25.45 19.38 3.53
C THR A 10 -24.02 19.77 3.16
N VAL A 11 -23.07 19.09 3.79
CA VAL A 11 -21.63 19.21 3.58
C VAL A 11 -21.12 17.89 3.01
N HIS A 12 -20.37 17.98 1.92
CA HIS A 12 -19.57 16.88 1.41
C HIS A 12 -18.28 16.80 2.22
N VAL A 13 -18.03 15.63 2.82
CA VAL A 13 -16.91 15.37 3.71
C VAL A 13 -16.04 14.30 3.07
N MET A 14 -14.79 14.62 2.78
CA MET A 14 -13.79 13.65 2.36
C MET A 14 -12.87 13.35 3.54
N LEU A 15 -12.90 12.11 4.01
CA LEU A 15 -12.03 11.58 5.04
C LEU A 15 -10.81 10.92 4.40
N LEU A 16 -9.61 11.34 4.79
CA LEU A 16 -8.39 10.60 4.54
C LEU A 16 -8.07 9.76 5.77
N ILE A 17 -7.93 8.46 5.58
CA ILE A 17 -7.67 7.49 6.65
C ILE A 17 -6.28 6.87 6.40
N ALA A 18 -5.58 6.55 7.49
CA ALA A 18 -4.28 5.90 7.47
C ALA A 18 -4.27 4.65 6.57
N GLY A 19 -3.13 4.37 5.94
CA GLY A 19 -3.03 3.34 4.91
C GLY A 19 -3.53 3.76 3.53
N GLY A 20 -3.74 5.07 3.29
CA GLY A 20 -4.08 5.63 1.97
C GLY A 20 -5.56 5.51 1.57
N HIS A 21 -6.44 5.18 2.52
CA HIS A 21 -7.86 5.04 2.27
C HIS A 21 -8.55 6.41 2.24
N GLN A 22 -9.58 6.52 1.39
CA GLN A 22 -10.42 7.71 1.30
C GLN A 22 -11.89 7.31 1.44
N CYS A 23 -12.67 8.12 2.14
CA CYS A 23 -14.10 7.91 2.33
C CYS A 23 -14.83 9.23 2.11
N GLU A 24 -15.78 9.24 1.18
CA GLU A 24 -16.64 10.40 0.91
C GLU A 24 -17.99 10.20 1.59
N LEU A 25 -18.47 11.24 2.25
CA LEU A 25 -19.70 11.26 3.01
C LEU A 25 -20.48 12.53 2.71
N SER A 26 -21.79 12.45 2.73
CA SER A 26 -22.67 13.61 2.69
C SER A 26 -23.45 13.67 3.99
N MET A 27 -23.27 14.73 4.78
CA MET A 27 -23.97 14.89 6.05
C MET A 27 -24.28 16.35 6.36
N PRO A 28 -25.25 16.65 7.24
CA PRO A 28 -25.49 18.02 7.70
C PRO A 28 -24.24 18.65 8.34
N ALA A 29 -24.05 19.96 8.17
CA ALA A 29 -22.92 20.70 8.75
C ALA A 29 -22.85 20.61 10.29
N ASP A 30 -24.00 20.45 10.93
CA ASP A 30 -24.18 20.33 12.39
C ASP A 30 -24.23 18.86 12.86
N ALA A 31 -23.96 17.90 11.97
CA ALA A 31 -23.97 16.50 12.32
C ALA A 31 -22.97 16.24 13.47
N PRO A 32 -23.41 15.65 14.60
CA PRO A 32 -22.51 15.36 15.73
C PRO A 32 -21.29 14.54 15.33
N LEU A 33 -21.47 13.66 14.35
CA LEU A 33 -20.40 12.85 13.76
C LEU A 33 -19.30 13.71 13.10
N LEU A 34 -19.67 14.75 12.35
CA LEU A 34 -18.71 15.67 11.72
C LEU A 34 -17.94 16.45 12.79
N GLN A 35 -18.64 16.94 13.81
CA GLN A 35 -18.04 17.69 14.90
C GLN A 35 -17.05 16.84 15.70
N ASP A 36 -17.43 15.59 16.01
CA ASP A 36 -16.57 14.60 16.65
C ASP A 36 -15.29 14.30 15.84
N MET A 37 -15.41 14.20 14.51
CA MET A 37 -14.27 13.95 13.63
C MET A 37 -13.31 15.15 13.58
N LEU A 38 -13.85 16.36 13.44
CA LEU A 38 -13.08 17.59 13.42
C LEU A 38 -12.36 17.82 14.76
N GLU A 39 -13.04 17.57 15.88
CA GLU A 39 -12.44 17.64 17.22
C GLU A 39 -11.32 16.60 17.39
N ALA A 40 -11.51 15.38 16.88
CA ALA A 40 -10.51 14.32 16.93
C ALA A 40 -9.22 14.65 16.18
N ILE A 41 -9.28 15.45 15.11
CA ILE A 41 -8.08 16.00 14.45
C ILE A 41 -7.48 17.14 15.27
N ALA A 42 -8.31 18.10 15.68
CA ALA A 42 -7.84 19.32 16.32
C ALA A 42 -7.10 19.05 17.64
N LEU A 43 -7.57 18.07 18.43
CA LEU A 43 -6.92 17.67 19.68
C LEU A 43 -5.53 17.07 19.49
N ARG A 44 -5.18 16.54 18.31
CA ARG A 44 -3.83 16.01 18.06
C ARG A 44 -2.76 17.10 17.98
N SER A 45 -3.16 18.32 17.64
CA SER A 45 -2.28 19.48 17.65
C SER A 45 -1.92 19.92 19.09
N HIS A 46 -2.55 19.33 20.11
CA HIS A 46 -2.35 19.66 21.52
C HIS A 46 -2.03 18.40 22.35
N PRO A 47 -0.74 18.01 22.45
CA PRO A 47 -0.32 16.78 23.15
C PRO A 47 -0.69 16.73 24.65
N GLU A 48 -1.05 17.86 25.26
CA GLU A 48 -1.50 17.97 26.66
C GLU A 48 -2.97 17.58 26.87
N ARG A 49 -3.78 17.46 25.79
CA ARG A 49 -5.18 17.06 25.85
C ARG A 49 -5.36 15.65 25.28
N SER A 50 -4.96 14.64 26.05
CA SER A 50 -5.17 13.23 25.69
C SER A 50 -6.63 12.82 25.93
N GLN A 51 -7.39 12.62 24.84
CA GLN A 51 -8.65 11.89 24.90
C GLN A 51 -8.46 10.40 24.56
N PRO A 52 -9.32 9.51 25.09
CA PRO A 52 -9.31 8.09 24.73
C PRO A 52 -9.57 7.91 23.23
N ASN A 53 -8.90 6.93 22.63
CA ASN A 53 -9.04 6.58 21.22
C ASN A 53 -10.50 6.16 20.92
N LYS A 54 -11.29 7.07 20.33
CA LYS A 54 -12.70 6.84 19.99
C LYS A 54 -12.81 5.96 18.76
N LEU A 55 -13.70 4.98 18.76
CA LEU A 55 -14.01 4.19 17.57
C LEU A 55 -15.11 4.90 16.79
N PHE A 56 -14.82 5.33 15.56
CA PHE A 56 -15.83 5.85 14.64
C PHE A 56 -16.55 4.70 13.96
N GLN A 57 -17.86 4.87 13.81
CA GLN A 57 -18.76 3.96 13.12
C GLN A 57 -19.54 4.78 12.11
N ILE A 58 -19.22 4.63 10.83
CA ILE A 58 -19.85 5.42 9.76
C ILE A 58 -20.67 4.48 8.88
N PRO A 59 -22.01 4.59 8.89
CA PRO A 59 -22.82 3.87 7.93
C PRO A 59 -22.60 4.47 6.54
N MET A 60 -22.22 3.62 5.58
CA MET A 60 -22.16 4.01 4.18
C MET A 60 -23.58 4.04 3.59
N GLU A 61 -23.80 4.81 2.52
CA GLU A 61 -25.13 5.02 1.91
C GLU A 61 -25.88 3.72 1.56
N ASP A 62 -27.21 3.79 1.53
CA ASP A 62 -28.14 2.73 1.09
C ASP A 62 -28.07 1.39 1.85
N GLY A 63 -27.82 1.42 3.16
CA GLY A 63 -27.75 0.19 3.96
C GLY A 63 -26.50 -0.64 3.67
N GLY A 64 -25.46 0.00 3.13
CA GLY A 64 -24.17 -0.57 2.85
C GLY A 64 -23.35 -0.94 4.11
N PRO A 65 -22.12 -1.43 3.91
CA PRO A 65 -21.24 -1.81 5.02
C PRO A 65 -20.98 -0.59 5.92
N THR A 66 -20.85 -0.85 7.21
CA THR A 66 -20.47 0.18 8.18
C THR A 66 -18.96 0.23 8.30
N LEU A 67 -18.37 1.41 8.10
CA LEU A 67 -16.94 1.63 8.23
C LEU A 67 -16.58 1.87 9.70
N TYR A 68 -15.66 1.06 10.23
CA TYR A 68 -15.16 1.20 11.60
C TYR A 68 -13.67 1.56 11.58
N PHE A 69 -13.29 2.64 12.25
CA PHE A 69 -11.88 2.96 12.43
C PHE A 69 -11.64 3.79 13.70
N PRO A 70 -10.47 3.67 14.34
CA PRO A 70 -10.16 4.46 15.51
C PRO A 70 -9.87 5.92 15.10
N SER A 71 -10.17 6.87 15.98
CA SER A 71 -10.00 8.30 15.73
C SER A 71 -8.57 8.67 15.34
N ARG A 72 -7.59 7.92 15.84
CA ARG A 72 -6.16 8.04 15.48
C ARG A 72 -5.83 7.72 14.00
N SER A 73 -6.73 7.07 13.28
CA SER A 73 -6.54 6.73 11.87
C SER A 73 -6.99 7.83 10.93
N ILE A 74 -7.72 8.85 11.40
CA ILE A 74 -8.03 10.02 10.55
C ILE A 74 -6.73 10.80 10.31
N VAL A 75 -6.38 11.01 9.05
CA VAL A 75 -5.21 11.77 8.60
C VAL A 75 -5.62 13.20 8.27
N ALA A 76 -6.72 13.37 7.54
CA ALA A 76 -7.27 14.67 7.18
C ALA A 76 -8.79 14.59 6.97
N ILE A 77 -9.46 15.73 7.09
CA ILE A 77 -10.87 15.93 6.74
C ILE A 77 -10.93 17.12 5.79
N ALA A 78 -11.50 16.94 4.62
CA ALA A 78 -11.89 18.04 3.73
C ALA A 78 -13.41 18.21 3.77
N THR A 79 -13.89 19.45 3.79
CA THR A 79 -15.32 19.77 3.79
C THR A 79 -15.64 20.74 2.66
N ASP A 80 -16.76 20.50 1.97
CA ASP A 80 -17.34 21.42 0.98
C ASP A 80 -18.85 21.57 1.23
N PRO A 81 -19.36 22.74 1.66
CA PRO A 81 -18.60 23.97 1.94
C PRO A 81 -17.71 23.88 3.19
N PRO A 82 -16.74 24.80 3.37
CA PRO A 82 -15.83 24.80 4.52
C PRO A 82 -16.56 24.95 5.87
N VAL A 83 -16.33 24.01 6.80
CA VAL A 83 -16.87 24.06 8.17
C VAL A 83 -15.83 24.61 9.14
N SER A 84 -16.23 25.55 10.00
CA SER A 84 -15.35 26.20 10.99
C SER A 84 -15.46 25.53 12.36
N LEU A 85 -14.34 25.35 13.05
CA LEU A 85 -14.30 24.87 14.44
C LEU A 85 -14.32 26.07 15.42
N PRO A 86 -15.30 26.17 16.34
CA PRO A 86 -15.43 27.32 17.26
C PRO A 86 -14.24 27.53 18.21
N ASP A 87 -13.60 26.45 18.67
CA ASP A 87 -12.62 26.49 19.77
C ASP A 87 -11.15 26.33 19.34
N PHE A 88 -10.89 26.15 18.04
CA PHE A 88 -9.54 25.93 17.49
C PHE A 88 -9.15 26.99 16.47
N SER A 89 -9.67 28.21 16.61
CA SER A 89 -9.14 29.35 15.89
C SER A 89 -7.83 29.79 16.58
N PRO A 90 -6.63 29.52 16.04
CA PRO A 90 -5.52 30.42 16.35
C PRO A 90 -5.98 31.84 15.98
N GLU A 91 -5.57 32.85 16.73
CA GLU A 91 -5.75 34.25 16.31
C GLU A 91 -5.42 34.34 14.82
N PRO A 92 -6.25 35.01 14.00
CA PRO A 92 -6.05 35.04 12.57
C PRO A 92 -4.73 35.76 12.29
N GLU A 93 -3.65 35.00 12.15
CA GLU A 93 -2.53 35.45 11.35
C GLU A 93 -3.12 35.86 10.00
N PRO A 94 -2.65 36.98 9.40
CA PRO A 94 -3.10 37.37 8.09
C PRO A 94 -3.06 36.14 7.19
N ILE A 95 -4.22 35.74 6.65
CA ILE A 95 -4.29 34.68 5.64
C ILE A 95 -3.42 35.20 4.50
N GLN A 96 -2.14 34.81 4.51
CA GLN A 96 -1.33 34.92 3.33
C GLN A 96 -2.10 34.11 2.29
N PRO A 97 -2.41 34.68 1.11
CA PRO A 97 -3.00 33.89 0.05
C PRO A 97 -2.16 32.61 -0.05
N LEU A 98 -2.83 31.45 0.08
CA LEU A 98 -2.21 30.13 0.05
C LEU A 98 -1.11 30.20 -1.00
N GLN A 99 0.15 30.25 -0.54
CA GLN A 99 1.28 30.58 -1.40
C GLN A 99 1.28 29.52 -2.49
N THR A 100 0.82 29.91 -3.68
CA THR A 100 0.74 29.16 -4.94
C THR A 100 0.53 27.65 -4.76
N ALA A 101 -0.65 27.15 -5.12
CA ALA A 101 -0.84 25.74 -5.47
C ALA A 101 0.41 25.24 -6.22
N THR A 102 1.27 24.48 -5.53
CA THR A 102 2.44 23.88 -6.15
C THR A 102 1.85 22.97 -7.21
N THR A 103 2.17 23.24 -8.48
CA THR A 103 1.72 22.38 -9.56
C THR A 103 2.05 20.95 -9.18
N PRO A 104 1.08 20.02 -9.19
CA PRO A 104 1.33 18.65 -8.78
C PRO A 104 2.52 18.07 -9.55
N ILE A 105 3.50 17.54 -8.80
CA ILE A 105 4.74 17.00 -9.39
C ILE A 105 4.59 15.49 -9.43
N ILE A 106 4.76 14.91 -10.63
CA ILE A 106 4.87 13.47 -10.78
C ILE A 106 6.31 13.06 -10.46
N ILE A 107 6.46 12.16 -9.50
CA ILE A 107 7.72 11.52 -9.12
C ILE A 107 7.67 10.10 -9.66
N GLU A 108 8.55 9.81 -10.61
CA GLU A 108 8.67 8.49 -11.22
C GLU A 108 9.01 7.43 -10.18
N SER A 109 8.26 6.32 -10.17
CA SER A 109 8.57 5.18 -9.32
C SER A 109 9.73 4.38 -9.91
N LYS A 110 10.86 4.36 -9.19
CA LYS A 110 12.04 3.61 -9.61
C LYS A 110 11.94 2.13 -9.24
N SER A 111 12.40 1.28 -10.15
CA SER A 111 12.64 -0.13 -9.87
C SER A 111 13.97 -0.61 -10.43
N LEU A 112 14.51 -1.67 -9.83
CA LEU A 112 15.67 -2.40 -10.33
C LEU A 112 15.26 -3.82 -10.65
N LYS A 113 15.33 -4.20 -11.94
CA LYS A 113 15.09 -5.59 -12.39
C LYS A 113 16.40 -6.27 -12.72
N ILE A 114 16.64 -7.43 -12.13
CA ILE A 114 17.79 -8.29 -12.40
C ILE A 114 17.27 -9.62 -12.95
N GLN A 115 17.71 -9.97 -14.17
CA GLN A 115 17.40 -11.25 -14.80
C GLN A 115 18.46 -12.30 -14.45
N ASN A 116 18.08 -13.57 -14.54
CA ASN A 116 18.92 -14.71 -14.16
C ASN A 116 19.46 -14.56 -12.73
N PHE A 117 18.57 -14.16 -11.80
CA PHE A 117 18.98 -13.85 -10.43
C PHE A 117 19.44 -15.09 -9.66
N LEU A 118 18.79 -16.23 -9.92
CA LEU A 118 19.27 -17.55 -9.52
C LEU A 118 19.91 -18.24 -10.72
N SER A 119 20.76 -19.24 -10.46
CA SER A 119 21.16 -20.16 -11.53
C SER A 119 19.93 -20.92 -12.06
N GLU A 120 20.05 -21.45 -13.27
CA GLU A 120 18.98 -22.27 -13.87
C GLU A 120 18.64 -23.48 -12.97
N GLU A 121 19.64 -24.12 -12.37
CA GLU A 121 19.42 -25.25 -11.46
C GLU A 121 18.62 -24.83 -10.22
N GLU A 122 18.96 -23.71 -9.59
CA GLU A 122 18.23 -23.19 -8.44
C GLU A 122 16.80 -22.75 -8.81
N ASN A 123 16.59 -22.15 -9.99
CA ASN A 123 15.27 -21.78 -10.49
C ASN A 123 14.38 -23.01 -10.71
N GLN A 124 14.92 -24.09 -11.29
CA GLN A 124 14.18 -25.34 -11.45
C GLN A 124 13.93 -26.02 -10.09
N ARG A 125 14.89 -25.94 -9.16
CA ARG A 125 14.72 -26.50 -7.81
C ARG A 125 13.61 -25.82 -7.02
N ILE A 126 13.53 -24.49 -7.03
CA ILE A 126 12.44 -23.79 -6.34
C ILE A 126 11.08 -24.10 -6.98
N LEU A 127 11.02 -24.24 -8.30
CA LEU A 127 9.81 -24.65 -9.00
C LEU A 127 9.38 -26.06 -8.55
N ASN A 128 10.28 -27.04 -8.57
CA ASN A 128 9.95 -28.40 -8.11
C ASN A 128 9.56 -28.42 -6.62
N TYR A 129 10.24 -27.63 -5.79
CA TYR A 129 9.94 -27.52 -4.38
C TYR A 129 8.51 -27.04 -4.11
N VAL A 130 8.04 -25.98 -4.78
CA VAL A 130 6.65 -25.52 -4.58
C VAL A 130 5.62 -26.52 -5.10
N ILE A 131 5.98 -27.30 -6.11
CA ILE A 131 5.13 -28.34 -6.69
C ILE A 131 4.94 -29.50 -5.69
N ASP A 132 6.04 -29.98 -5.13
CA ASP A 132 6.03 -31.06 -4.14
C ASP A 132 5.31 -30.65 -2.84
N ASN A 133 5.36 -29.35 -2.52
CA ASN A 133 4.75 -28.78 -1.32
C ASN A 133 3.41 -28.07 -1.59
N ARG A 134 2.72 -28.35 -2.70
CA ARG A 134 1.44 -27.69 -3.06
C ARG A 134 0.38 -27.73 -1.96
N GLY A 135 0.40 -28.77 -1.12
CA GLY A 135 -0.55 -28.94 -0.01
C GLY A 135 -0.33 -28.00 1.17
N ALA A 136 0.82 -27.32 1.24
CA ALA A 136 1.16 -26.36 2.29
C ALA A 136 0.76 -24.92 1.95
N PHE A 137 0.17 -24.69 0.76
CA PHE A 137 -0.30 -23.38 0.34
C PHE A 137 -1.69 -23.07 0.90
N GLU A 138 -1.79 -21.97 1.64
CA GLU A 138 -3.03 -21.46 2.23
C GLU A 138 -3.53 -20.25 1.43
N ASP A 139 -4.83 -19.97 1.46
CA ASP A 139 -5.35 -18.75 0.83
C ASP A 139 -4.80 -17.51 1.52
N SER A 140 -4.38 -16.49 0.76
CA SER A 140 -3.84 -15.27 1.36
C SER A 140 -4.93 -14.55 2.13
N GLN A 141 -4.67 -14.26 3.40
CA GLN A 141 -5.46 -13.34 4.19
C GLN A 141 -4.88 -11.93 4.07
N ILE A 142 -5.74 -10.93 4.19
CA ILE A 142 -5.37 -9.52 4.26
C ILE A 142 -5.77 -9.06 5.66
N GLY A 143 -5.03 -8.14 6.26
CA GLY A 143 -5.42 -7.50 7.53
C GLY A 143 -6.63 -6.56 7.41
N ILE A 144 -7.32 -6.58 6.27
CA ILE A 144 -8.47 -5.72 5.92
C ILE A 144 -9.61 -6.67 5.50
N ASP A 145 -10.80 -6.45 6.05
CA ASP A 145 -12.03 -7.23 5.84
C ASP A 145 -12.65 -7.07 4.42
N ASP A 146 -11.86 -6.83 3.36
CA ASP A 146 -12.30 -6.97 1.97
C ASP A 146 -11.75 -8.28 1.36
N PRO A 147 -12.57 -9.36 1.29
CA PRO A 147 -12.14 -10.63 0.71
C PRO A 147 -11.81 -10.53 -0.80
N ASN A 148 -12.18 -9.42 -1.46
CA ASN A 148 -11.90 -9.16 -2.87
C ASN A 148 -10.73 -8.20 -3.08
N TYR A 149 -9.89 -7.95 -2.08
CA TYR A 149 -8.76 -7.04 -2.25
C TYR A 149 -7.49 -7.76 -2.76
N ARG A 150 -7.34 -9.03 -2.39
CA ARG A 150 -6.25 -9.92 -2.81
C ARG A 150 -6.78 -11.32 -3.00
N ARG A 151 -6.38 -11.96 -4.09
CA ARG A 151 -6.63 -13.38 -4.31
C ARG A 151 -5.32 -14.05 -4.70
N SER A 152 -4.75 -14.82 -3.78
CA SER A 152 -3.53 -15.60 -3.98
C SER A 152 -3.44 -16.74 -2.98
N LYS A 153 -2.46 -17.63 -3.14
CA LYS A 153 -2.09 -18.59 -2.09
C LYS A 153 -0.69 -18.30 -1.57
N ILE A 154 -0.44 -18.45 -0.27
CA ILE A 154 0.84 -18.16 0.38
C ILE A 154 1.42 -19.43 1.01
N PHE A 155 2.75 -19.53 0.97
CA PHE A 155 3.54 -20.52 1.70
C PHE A 155 4.64 -19.81 2.49
N TYR A 156 4.56 -19.89 3.83
CA TYR A 156 5.46 -19.17 4.75
C TYR A 156 6.70 -19.97 5.18
N TYR A 157 6.65 -21.30 5.14
CA TYR A 157 7.68 -22.18 5.70
C TYR A 157 8.57 -22.81 4.61
N PHE A 158 9.59 -22.08 4.15
CA PHE A 158 10.48 -22.53 3.07
C PHE A 158 11.94 -22.08 3.29
N HIS A 159 12.53 -22.49 4.42
CA HIS A 159 13.83 -21.99 4.89
C HIS A 159 14.95 -22.01 3.84
N GLU A 160 15.11 -23.11 3.09
CA GLU A 160 16.18 -23.25 2.07
C GLU A 160 16.19 -22.09 1.06
N PHE A 161 15.07 -21.85 0.39
CA PHE A 161 14.98 -20.80 -0.64
C PHE A 161 14.84 -19.40 -0.04
N GLY A 162 14.24 -19.29 1.14
CA GLY A 162 14.19 -18.05 1.90
C GLY A 162 15.59 -17.57 2.24
N ASP A 163 16.45 -18.43 2.78
CA ASP A 163 17.82 -18.10 3.16
C ASP A 163 18.69 -17.82 1.93
N LEU A 164 18.57 -18.63 0.88
CA LEU A 164 19.27 -18.40 -0.40
C LEU A 164 19.01 -17.00 -0.97
N ILE A 165 17.76 -16.58 -1.05
CA ILE A 165 17.40 -15.24 -1.57
C ILE A 165 17.92 -14.16 -0.63
N LYS A 166 17.76 -14.32 0.69
CA LYS A 166 18.25 -13.34 1.68
C LYS A 166 19.75 -13.13 1.58
N GLU A 167 20.53 -14.20 1.42
CA GLU A 167 21.98 -14.12 1.27
C GLU A 167 22.38 -13.39 -0.01
N ARG A 168 21.76 -13.70 -1.14
CA ARG A 168 22.02 -12.99 -2.42
C ARG A 168 21.66 -11.51 -2.32
N ILE A 169 20.50 -11.18 -1.75
CA ILE A 169 20.06 -9.80 -1.54
C ILE A 169 21.07 -9.02 -0.69
N LYS A 170 21.55 -9.59 0.42
CA LYS A 170 22.56 -8.95 1.28
C LYS A 170 23.83 -8.58 0.51
N GLN A 171 24.29 -9.44 -0.40
CA GLN A 171 25.50 -9.20 -1.19
C GLN A 171 25.35 -8.04 -2.18
N ILE A 172 24.15 -7.81 -2.72
CA ILE A 172 23.88 -6.76 -3.71
C ILE A 172 23.16 -5.54 -3.13
N LEU A 173 22.90 -5.51 -1.82
CA LEU A 173 22.15 -4.43 -1.17
C LEU A 173 22.71 -3.02 -1.46
N PRO A 174 24.04 -2.78 -1.45
CA PRO A 174 24.57 -1.46 -1.81
C PRO A 174 24.17 -1.02 -3.23
N GLN A 175 24.19 -1.94 -4.20
CA GLN A 175 23.80 -1.68 -5.59
C GLN A 175 22.30 -1.38 -5.69
N ILE A 176 21.47 -2.12 -4.93
CA ILE A 176 20.03 -1.87 -4.85
C ILE A 176 19.75 -0.47 -4.31
N THR A 177 20.37 -0.09 -3.18
CA THR A 177 20.15 1.22 -2.56
C THR A 177 20.61 2.37 -3.46
N GLU A 178 21.75 2.21 -4.13
CA GLU A 178 22.28 3.20 -5.07
C GLU A 178 21.32 3.42 -6.25
N HIS A 179 20.88 2.33 -6.90
CA HIS A 179 19.98 2.42 -8.06
C HIS A 179 18.61 3.03 -7.70
N LEU A 180 18.07 2.65 -6.54
CA LEU A 180 16.78 3.17 -6.07
C LEU A 180 16.89 4.57 -5.45
N ALA A 181 18.10 5.13 -5.32
CA ALA A 181 18.38 6.39 -4.62
C ALA A 181 17.85 6.39 -3.17
N ILE A 182 17.98 5.24 -2.49
CA ILE A 182 17.62 5.07 -1.09
C ILE A 182 18.89 5.24 -0.24
N PRO A 183 18.89 6.08 0.80
CA PRO A 183 20.00 6.19 1.72
C PRO A 183 20.36 4.84 2.32
N THR A 184 21.64 4.59 2.57
CA THR A 184 22.05 3.37 3.29
C THR A 184 21.40 3.31 4.66
N PHE A 185 21.00 2.12 5.07
CA PHE A 185 20.35 1.87 6.36
C PHE A 185 20.82 0.54 6.94
N GLU A 186 20.74 0.42 8.26
CA GLU A 186 21.01 -0.83 8.96
C GLU A 186 19.81 -1.77 8.80
N VAL A 187 20.07 -2.98 8.31
CA VAL A 187 19.03 -3.98 8.07
C VAL A 187 18.71 -4.71 9.38
N SER A 188 17.45 -4.62 9.82
CA SER A 188 16.96 -5.38 10.98
C SER A 188 16.50 -6.79 10.60
N GLU A 189 15.81 -6.92 9.47
CA GLU A 189 15.24 -8.17 8.99
C GLU A 189 15.09 -8.17 7.46
N ILE A 190 15.16 -9.37 6.88
CA ILE A 190 14.69 -9.60 5.51
C ILE A 190 13.59 -10.65 5.56
N GLU A 191 12.37 -10.20 5.35
CA GLU A 191 11.17 -11.03 5.28
C GLU A 191 11.16 -11.80 3.95
N ALA A 192 10.54 -12.97 3.92
CA ALA A 192 10.34 -13.74 2.69
C ALA A 192 9.04 -14.55 2.78
N GLN A 193 8.27 -14.57 1.69
CA GLN A 193 7.12 -15.44 1.49
C GLN A 193 7.07 -15.95 0.04
N ILE A 194 6.52 -17.14 -0.17
CA ILE A 194 6.16 -17.60 -1.52
C ILE A 194 4.67 -17.36 -1.75
N THR A 195 4.32 -16.84 -2.92
CA THR A 195 2.93 -16.59 -3.33
C THR A 195 2.64 -17.24 -4.68
N ALA A 196 1.46 -17.86 -4.82
CA ALA A 196 0.94 -18.40 -6.08
C ALA A 196 -0.29 -17.61 -6.55
N HIS A 197 -0.20 -17.02 -7.74
CA HIS A 197 -1.33 -16.40 -8.42
C HIS A 197 -1.72 -17.27 -9.62
N ASN A 198 -2.96 -17.75 -9.63
CA ASN A 198 -3.51 -18.60 -10.69
C ASN A 198 -4.62 -17.84 -11.44
N ASP A 199 -5.50 -18.53 -12.16
CA ASP A 199 -6.54 -17.89 -12.97
C ASP A 199 -7.44 -16.95 -12.15
N GLY A 200 -7.57 -15.71 -12.62
CA GLY A 200 -8.35 -14.65 -11.98
C GLY A 200 -7.76 -14.13 -10.66
N HIS A 201 -6.54 -14.52 -10.29
CA HIS A 201 -5.86 -14.01 -9.10
C HIS A 201 -5.26 -12.62 -9.37
N TYR A 202 -5.21 -11.76 -8.35
CA TYR A 202 -4.75 -10.38 -8.42
C TYR A 202 -4.43 -9.84 -7.01
N TYR A 203 -3.86 -8.64 -6.96
CA TYR A 203 -3.74 -7.86 -5.74
C TYR A 203 -3.89 -6.38 -6.09
N LYS A 204 -4.90 -5.69 -5.53
CA LYS A 204 -5.20 -4.28 -5.82
C LYS A 204 -4.06 -3.34 -5.40
N ALA A 205 -4.11 -2.10 -5.91
CA ALA A 205 -3.14 -1.05 -5.61
C ALA A 205 -2.91 -0.87 -4.10
N HIS A 206 -1.66 -0.93 -3.66
CA HIS A 206 -1.26 -0.74 -2.27
C HIS A 206 0.20 -0.28 -2.18
N ASN A 207 0.63 0.12 -0.98
CA ASN A 207 2.03 0.18 -0.61
C ASN A 207 2.30 -0.85 0.48
N ASP A 208 3.57 -1.11 0.75
CA ASP A 208 4.00 -2.19 1.64
C ASP A 208 4.38 -1.71 3.05
N ASN A 209 4.37 -0.39 3.29
CA ASN A 209 4.79 0.24 4.54
C ASN A 209 3.81 1.30 5.06
N GLY A 210 2.53 1.20 4.68
CA GLY A 210 1.49 2.19 4.97
C GLY A 210 0.90 2.16 6.39
N ASP A 211 1.31 1.23 7.24
CA ASP A 211 0.84 1.12 8.63
C ASP A 211 2.01 1.07 9.64
N GLY A 212 1.71 1.21 10.94
CA GLY A 212 2.73 1.27 11.98
C GLY A 212 3.56 -0.03 12.15
N VAL A 213 2.98 -1.18 11.82
CA VAL A 213 3.67 -2.49 11.90
C VAL A 213 4.59 -2.67 10.69
N THR A 214 4.24 -2.11 9.54
CA THR A 214 4.99 -2.24 8.29
C THR A 214 5.89 -1.04 7.97
N ALA A 215 5.83 0.02 8.78
CA ALA A 215 6.54 1.29 8.59
C ALA A 215 8.06 1.17 8.41
N THR A 216 8.70 0.13 8.96
CA THR A 216 10.15 -0.08 8.81
C THR A 216 10.53 -0.85 7.55
N ARG A 217 9.58 -1.32 6.74
CA ARG A 217 9.86 -1.89 5.41
C ARG A 217 10.34 -0.76 4.49
N THR A 218 11.58 -0.87 4.04
CA THR A 218 12.25 0.16 3.23
C THR A 218 12.27 -0.24 1.75
N ILE A 219 12.59 -1.49 1.46
CA ILE A 219 12.69 -2.03 0.10
C ILE A 219 11.81 -3.27 -0.01
N SER A 220 10.97 -3.31 -1.04
CA SER A 220 10.20 -4.49 -1.42
C SER A 220 10.92 -5.23 -2.56
N TYR A 221 10.82 -6.55 -2.58
CA TYR A 221 11.36 -7.35 -3.66
C TYR A 221 10.41 -8.47 -4.10
N ILE A 222 10.45 -8.81 -5.39
CA ILE A 222 9.65 -9.88 -5.98
C ILE A 222 10.52 -10.68 -6.95
N TYR A 223 10.85 -11.92 -6.60
CA TYR A 223 11.47 -12.89 -7.49
C TYR A 223 10.39 -13.71 -8.20
N TYR A 224 10.42 -13.72 -9.52
CA TYR A 224 9.48 -14.41 -10.40
C TYR A 224 10.03 -15.76 -10.83
N PHE A 225 9.20 -16.79 -10.70
CA PHE A 225 9.48 -18.10 -11.28
C PHE A 225 8.18 -18.75 -11.76
N HIS A 226 8.26 -19.52 -12.84
CA HIS A 226 7.13 -20.27 -13.37
C HIS A 226 7.62 -21.38 -14.29
N ARG A 227 6.75 -22.36 -14.59
CA ARG A 227 7.03 -23.35 -15.62
C ARG A 227 7.26 -22.68 -16.97
N GLU A 228 8.15 -23.24 -17.77
CA GLU A 228 8.36 -22.81 -19.15
C GLU A 228 7.87 -23.87 -20.14
N PRO A 229 7.24 -23.48 -21.27
CA PRO A 229 6.91 -22.11 -21.67
C PRO A 229 5.86 -21.46 -20.74
N LYS A 230 5.87 -20.12 -20.61
CA LYS A 230 5.01 -19.37 -19.68
C LYS A 230 3.53 -19.75 -19.87
N PRO A 231 2.86 -20.34 -18.87
CA PRO A 231 1.52 -20.94 -19.04
C PRO A 231 0.36 -19.98 -18.76
N PHE A 232 0.66 -18.68 -18.54
CA PHE A 232 -0.32 -17.64 -18.25
C PHE A 232 0.01 -16.33 -18.98
N ILE A 233 -0.99 -15.46 -19.09
CA ILE A 233 -0.83 -14.05 -19.51
C ILE A 233 -1.31 -13.13 -18.39
N GLY A 234 -0.98 -11.84 -18.48
CA GLY A 234 -1.22 -10.89 -17.40
C GLY A 234 -0.27 -11.12 -16.22
N GLY A 235 -0.68 -10.68 -15.04
CA GLY A 235 0.14 -10.79 -13.83
C GLY A 235 1.33 -9.83 -13.80
N GLU A 236 1.32 -8.76 -14.59
CA GLU A 236 2.30 -7.69 -14.47
C GLU A 236 2.27 -7.08 -13.07
N LEU A 237 3.42 -6.69 -12.56
CA LEU A 237 3.50 -5.75 -11.44
C LEU A 237 3.33 -4.35 -12.04
N ARG A 238 2.15 -3.76 -11.84
CA ARG A 238 1.94 -2.37 -12.20
C ARG A 238 2.44 -1.50 -11.07
N MET A 239 3.34 -0.59 -11.39
CA MET A 239 3.98 0.29 -10.43
C MET A 239 3.61 1.72 -10.81
N TYR A 240 2.84 2.39 -9.93
CA TYR A 240 2.33 3.73 -10.17
C TYR A 240 3.36 4.77 -9.76
N ASP A 241 3.42 5.87 -10.50
CA ASP A 241 4.19 7.03 -10.07
C ASP A 241 3.52 7.71 -8.86
N THR A 242 4.30 8.51 -8.15
CA THR A 242 3.79 9.26 -7.00
C THR A 242 3.44 10.67 -7.42
N LEU A 243 2.19 11.08 -7.16
CA LEU A 243 1.73 12.44 -7.32
C LEU A 243 1.98 13.23 -6.03
N LYS A 244 2.97 14.12 -6.04
CA LYS A 244 3.23 15.06 -4.95
C LYS A 244 2.29 16.25 -5.09
N LEU A 245 1.34 16.36 -4.16
CA LEU A 245 0.33 17.42 -4.10
C LEU A 245 0.80 18.62 -3.25
N SER A 246 1.63 18.35 -2.23
CA SER A 246 2.30 19.36 -1.41
C SER A 246 3.57 18.78 -0.80
N ASP A 247 4.28 19.53 0.06
CA ASP A 247 5.46 19.00 0.76
C ASP A 247 5.17 17.85 1.73
N THR A 248 3.92 17.69 2.15
CA THR A 248 3.50 16.67 3.10
C THR A 248 2.46 15.70 2.53
N LEU A 249 1.87 16.01 1.37
CA LEU A 249 0.80 15.23 0.77
C LEU A 249 1.24 14.58 -0.54
N TYR A 250 1.11 13.25 -0.56
CA TYR A 250 1.44 12.38 -1.68
C TYR A 250 0.24 11.48 -1.99
N SER A 251 0.03 11.18 -3.26
CA SER A 251 -1.03 10.28 -3.73
C SER A 251 -0.53 9.42 -4.90
N MET A 252 -1.30 8.40 -5.27
CA MET A 252 -1.03 7.58 -6.45
C MET A 252 -1.33 8.39 -7.72
N ALA A 253 -0.39 8.46 -8.65
CA ALA A 253 -0.62 9.06 -9.96
C ALA A 253 -1.39 8.10 -10.90
N GLU A 254 -1.93 8.64 -11.98
CA GLU A 254 -2.49 7.83 -13.08
C GLU A 254 -1.41 7.20 -13.96
N SER A 255 -0.21 7.78 -14.01
CA SER A 255 0.92 7.25 -14.75
C SER A 255 1.53 6.05 -14.01
N TYR A 256 1.96 5.06 -14.79
CA TYR A 256 2.49 3.80 -14.26
C TYR A 256 3.45 3.15 -15.24
N THR A 257 4.22 2.19 -14.73
CA THR A 257 5.01 1.24 -15.52
C THR A 257 4.57 -0.18 -15.19
N ASP A 258 4.34 -1.01 -16.21
CA ASP A 258 4.04 -2.43 -16.05
C ASP A 258 5.33 -3.25 -16.17
N ILE A 259 5.66 -4.00 -15.13
CA ILE A 259 6.84 -4.87 -15.07
C ILE A 259 6.41 -6.32 -15.30
N PRO A 260 6.84 -6.97 -16.39
CA PRO A 260 6.40 -8.32 -16.71
C PRO A 260 7.01 -9.36 -15.75
N PRO A 261 6.25 -10.40 -15.36
CA PRO A 261 6.74 -11.49 -14.51
C PRO A 261 7.62 -12.45 -15.34
N THR A 262 8.80 -12.01 -15.70
CA THR A 262 9.78 -12.80 -16.46
C THR A 262 10.38 -13.88 -15.56
N ASN A 263 10.44 -15.13 -16.04
CA ASN A 263 11.06 -16.22 -15.30
C ASN A 263 12.48 -15.86 -14.84
N ASN A 264 12.86 -16.38 -13.67
CA ASN A 264 14.17 -16.21 -13.07
C ASN A 264 14.62 -14.74 -12.98
N SER A 265 13.71 -13.82 -12.70
CA SER A 265 14.03 -12.41 -12.51
C SER A 265 13.55 -11.89 -11.17
N ILE A 266 14.33 -11.01 -10.55
CA ILE A 266 13.95 -10.30 -9.32
C ILE A 266 13.76 -8.83 -9.62
N VAL A 267 12.78 -8.21 -8.97
CA VAL A 267 12.52 -6.77 -9.03
C VAL A 267 12.59 -6.19 -7.63
N PHE A 268 13.28 -5.07 -7.48
CA PHE A 268 13.36 -4.28 -6.25
C PHE A 268 12.75 -2.90 -6.47
N PHE A 269 12.07 -2.37 -5.46
CA PHE A 269 11.51 -1.01 -5.45
C PHE A 269 11.33 -0.52 -4.01
N ALA A 270 11.16 0.78 -3.81
CA ALA A 270 10.92 1.34 -2.48
C ALA A 270 9.53 0.87 -1.96
N SER A 271 9.45 0.41 -0.71
CA SER A 271 8.19 -0.14 -0.16
C SER A 271 7.03 0.85 -0.10
N GLY A 272 7.32 2.15 -0.15
CA GLY A 272 6.31 3.21 -0.22
C GLY A 272 5.71 3.41 -1.62
N CYS A 273 6.29 2.84 -2.68
CA CYS A 273 5.74 2.94 -4.03
C CYS A 273 4.40 2.22 -4.11
N CYS A 274 3.39 2.90 -4.64
CA CYS A 274 2.09 2.30 -4.89
C CYS A 274 2.17 1.32 -6.07
N HIS A 275 1.66 0.11 -5.90
CA HIS A 275 1.73 -0.94 -6.89
C HIS A 275 0.58 -1.94 -6.78
N GLU A 276 0.28 -2.63 -7.88
CA GLU A 276 -0.72 -3.69 -7.94
C GLU A 276 -0.22 -4.90 -8.74
N VAL A 277 -0.78 -6.07 -8.46
CA VAL A 277 -0.62 -7.27 -9.30
C VAL A 277 -1.82 -7.34 -10.23
N ARG A 278 -1.57 -7.15 -11.53
CA ARG A 278 -2.59 -7.23 -12.56
C ARG A 278 -3.22 -8.63 -12.60
N PRO A 279 -4.50 -8.74 -13.01
CA PRO A 279 -5.17 -10.04 -13.10
C PRO A 279 -4.37 -11.05 -13.93
N VAL A 280 -4.23 -12.26 -13.39
CA VAL A 280 -3.61 -13.40 -14.08
C VAL A 280 -4.68 -14.15 -14.85
N ASN A 281 -4.41 -14.47 -16.12
CA ASN A 281 -5.22 -15.39 -16.91
C ASN A 281 -4.42 -16.67 -17.16
N CYS A 282 -4.84 -17.76 -16.54
CA CYS A 282 -4.21 -19.07 -16.57
C CYS A 282 -5.28 -20.11 -16.93
N PRO A 283 -5.57 -20.30 -18.24
CA PRO A 283 -6.73 -21.10 -18.66
C PRO A 283 -6.75 -22.53 -18.15
N SER A 284 -5.56 -23.12 -17.90
CA SER A 284 -5.45 -24.49 -17.41
C SER A 284 -5.93 -24.65 -15.96
N LYS A 285 -5.90 -23.57 -15.16
CA LYS A 285 -6.20 -23.56 -13.73
C LYS A 285 -5.36 -24.53 -12.88
N ASN A 286 -4.34 -25.14 -13.48
CA ASN A 286 -3.47 -26.08 -12.79
C ASN A 286 -2.54 -25.30 -11.87
N PHE A 287 -2.33 -25.81 -10.66
CA PHE A 287 -1.43 -25.17 -9.70
C PHE A 287 -0.01 -24.97 -10.27
N LEU A 288 0.51 -25.96 -11.02
CA LEU A 288 1.84 -25.91 -11.64
C LEU A 288 1.99 -24.79 -12.68
N ASP A 289 0.86 -24.29 -13.19
CA ASP A 289 0.79 -23.22 -14.18
C ASP A 289 0.61 -21.84 -13.56
N SER A 290 0.72 -21.74 -12.23
CA SER A 290 0.63 -20.46 -11.53
C SER A 290 1.79 -19.54 -11.86
N ARG A 291 1.53 -18.24 -11.72
CA ARG A 291 2.54 -17.21 -11.52
C ARG A 291 3.03 -17.31 -10.08
N PHE A 292 4.22 -17.89 -9.88
CA PHE A 292 4.85 -17.94 -8.57
C PHE A 292 5.74 -16.74 -8.33
N THR A 293 5.75 -16.28 -7.08
CA THR A 293 6.70 -15.30 -6.60
C THR A 293 7.32 -15.75 -5.29
N LEU A 294 8.60 -15.49 -5.11
CA LEU A 294 9.21 -15.39 -3.79
C LEU A 294 9.39 -13.89 -3.55
N ASN A 295 8.57 -13.33 -2.67
CA ASN A 295 8.53 -11.90 -2.42
C ASN A 295 8.79 -11.61 -0.94
N GLY A 296 9.23 -10.40 -0.64
CA GLY A 296 9.51 -10.02 0.73
C GLY A 296 9.96 -8.57 0.85
N TRP A 297 10.41 -8.24 2.07
CA TRP A 297 10.70 -6.87 2.46
C TRP A 297 11.99 -6.79 3.25
N ILE A 298 12.80 -5.78 2.96
CA ILE A 298 14.02 -5.44 3.70
C ILE A 298 13.64 -4.35 4.69
N ARG A 299 13.76 -4.66 5.97
CA ARG A 299 13.41 -3.75 7.06
C ARG A 299 14.64 -2.99 7.54
N ARG A 300 14.48 -1.70 7.83
CA ARG A 300 15.47 -0.95 8.62
C ARG A 300 15.29 -1.19 10.12
N THR A 301 16.34 -0.94 10.89
CA THR A 301 16.23 -0.74 12.34
C THR A 301 15.36 0.49 12.65
N GLU A 302 14.68 0.49 13.80
CA GLU A 302 13.90 1.63 14.29
C GLU A 302 14.79 2.83 14.65
#